data_AF-A0A9E5NP13-F1
#
_entry.id   AF-A0A9E5NP13-F1
#
_cell.length_a   1.000
_cell.length_b   1.000
_cell.length_c   1.000
_cell.angle_alpha   90.00
_cell.angle_beta   90.00
_cell.angle_gamma   90.00
#
_symmetry.space_group_name_H-M   'P 1'
#
loop_
_entity.id
_entity.type
_entity.pdbx_description
1 polymer ?
#
loop_
_entity_poly.entity_id
_entity_poly.type
_entity_poly.pdbx_seq_one_letter_code
_entity_poly.pdbx_strand_id
1 'polypeptide(L)'
;MRRAAFGLMLSVLVLGAILVPAGMAQATRPTQVDSTLTLGPTVVTDIRVADGNLFVTQTTTATFTGDLGGTFVYEIRITVHPTGKGNFHLSGTFDGTVDGQSGTAVIRAQGKFESGWQRGQWVMQLGTDDLAGLHIQGSFEGPLGGPITLSGWMHFDP
;
A
#
# COMPACT_ATOMS: atom_id res chain seq x y z
N MET A 1 -30.02 73.64 -42.26
CA MET A 1 -31.09 72.75 -42.74
C MET A 1 -30.58 71.31 -42.77
N ARG A 2 -31.34 70.37 -42.15
CA ARG A 2 -31.42 68.90 -42.33
C ARG A 2 -30.09 68.08 -42.28
N ARG A 3 -29.80 67.37 -41.17
CA ARG A 3 -30.28 66.04 -40.71
C ARG A 3 -29.64 64.85 -41.46
N ALA A 4 -28.88 64.01 -40.74
CA ALA A 4 -29.20 62.60 -40.50
C ALA A 4 -28.25 62.01 -39.44
N ALA A 5 -28.82 61.21 -38.54
CA ALA A 5 -28.15 60.38 -37.54
C ALA A 5 -28.23 58.89 -37.96
N PHE A 6 -27.49 58.04 -37.23
CA PHE A 6 -27.51 56.56 -37.08
C PHE A 6 -26.20 55.87 -37.46
N GLY A 7 -25.42 55.46 -36.45
CA GLY A 7 -25.22 54.04 -36.07
C GLY A 7 -23.74 53.70 -36.32
N LEU A 8 -22.99 52.88 -35.58
CA LEU A 8 -23.31 51.65 -34.88
C LEU A 8 -22.04 51.22 -34.08
N MET A 9 -22.23 50.69 -32.86
CA MET A 9 -21.43 49.67 -32.13
C MET A 9 -19.93 49.87 -31.82
N LEU A 10 -19.53 49.91 -30.54
CA LEU A 10 -19.10 48.74 -29.72
C LEU A 10 -18.00 47.92 -30.43
N SER A 11 -16.76 47.85 -29.95
CA SER A 11 -16.40 47.10 -28.74
C SER A 11 -14.91 47.29 -28.42
N VAL A 12 -14.58 47.74 -27.21
CA VAL A 12 -13.23 47.59 -26.64
C VAL A 12 -13.17 46.17 -26.08
N LEU A 13 -12.57 45.23 -26.81
CA LEU A 13 -12.30 43.89 -26.31
C LEU A 13 -10.82 43.84 -25.86
N VAL A 14 -10.57 44.26 -24.62
CA VAL A 14 -9.33 43.92 -23.91
C VAL A 14 -9.42 42.44 -23.59
N LEU A 15 -8.77 41.60 -24.39
CA LEU A 15 -8.60 40.18 -24.10
C LEU A 15 -7.59 40.06 -22.94
N GLY A 16 -8.07 40.17 -21.71
CA GLY A 16 -7.30 39.80 -20.52
C GLY A 16 -7.12 38.29 -20.50
N ALA A 17 -5.96 37.82 -20.95
CA ALA A 17 -5.54 36.44 -20.72
C ALA A 17 -5.35 36.26 -19.21
N ILE A 18 -6.34 35.68 -18.53
CA ILE A 18 -6.22 35.24 -17.15
C ILE A 18 -5.22 34.08 -17.16
N LEU A 19 -3.96 34.38 -16.83
CA LEU A 19 -3.01 33.37 -16.35
C LEU A 19 -3.60 32.81 -15.06
N VAL A 20 -4.31 31.70 -15.13
CA VAL A 20 -4.54 30.86 -13.95
C VAL A 20 -3.18 30.26 -13.64
N PRO A 21 -2.53 30.57 -12.50
CA PRO A 21 -1.35 29.82 -12.10
C PRO A 21 -1.82 28.38 -11.92
N ALA A 22 -1.36 27.49 -12.79
CA ALA A 22 -1.48 26.06 -12.55
C ALA A 22 -0.78 25.81 -11.21
N GLY A 23 -1.58 25.63 -10.15
CA GLY A 23 -1.06 25.25 -8.84
C GLY A 23 -0.21 24.01 -9.06
N MET A 24 1.10 24.14 -8.84
CA MET A 24 1.97 22.97 -8.90
C MET A 24 1.48 22.06 -7.79
N ALA A 25 0.85 20.93 -8.16
CA ALA A 25 0.47 19.90 -7.22
C ALA A 25 1.77 19.47 -6.52
N GLN A 26 1.95 19.94 -5.29
CA GLN A 26 3.14 19.69 -4.53
C GLN A 26 3.00 18.28 -3.99
N ALA A 27 3.65 17.31 -4.64
CA ALA A 27 3.67 15.94 -4.17
C ALA A 27 4.22 15.96 -2.73
N THR A 28 3.39 15.57 -1.77
CA THR A 28 3.82 15.43 -0.37
C THR A 28 5.00 14.48 -0.35
N ARG A 29 6.09 14.89 0.30
CA ARG A 29 7.28 14.05 0.40
C ARG A 29 6.87 12.72 1.06
N PRO A 30 7.28 11.56 0.52
CA PRO A 30 6.98 10.29 1.16
C PRO A 30 7.47 10.28 2.61
N THR A 31 6.62 9.83 3.52
CA THR A 31 6.94 9.69 4.95
C THR A 31 7.50 8.29 5.19
N GLN A 32 8.56 8.18 5.98
CA GLN A 32 9.11 6.87 6.35
C GLN A 32 8.15 6.14 7.30
N VAL A 33 8.03 4.82 7.14
CA VAL A 33 7.22 3.96 8.01
C VAL A 33 8.08 2.79 8.46
N ASP A 34 8.16 2.58 9.77
CA ASP A 34 8.83 1.45 10.40
C ASP A 34 7.88 0.73 11.36
N SER A 35 7.79 -0.60 11.25
CA SER A 35 6.84 -1.39 12.02
C SER A 35 7.32 -2.82 12.25
N THR A 36 6.73 -3.47 13.25
CA THR A 36 6.92 -4.89 13.55
C THR A 36 5.61 -5.63 13.33
N LEU A 37 5.66 -6.74 12.60
CA LEU A 37 4.56 -7.68 12.46
C LEU A 37 4.82 -8.90 13.35
N THR A 38 3.89 -9.19 14.26
CA THR A 38 3.92 -10.39 15.10
C THR A 38 2.86 -11.37 14.63
N LEU A 39 3.28 -12.60 14.34
CA LEU A 39 2.37 -13.66 13.89
C LEU A 39 1.48 -14.13 15.03
N GLY A 40 0.20 -14.28 14.75
CA GLY A 40 -0.80 -14.86 15.63
C GLY A 40 -1.31 -16.22 15.10
N PRO A 41 -2.58 -16.57 15.38
CA PRO A 41 -3.16 -17.83 14.94
C PRO A 41 -3.03 -18.04 13.43
N THR A 42 -2.70 -19.29 13.06
CA THR A 42 -2.55 -19.72 11.67
C THR A 42 -3.36 -20.99 11.45
N VAL A 43 -4.10 -21.03 10.34
CA VAL A 43 -4.92 -22.17 9.91
C VAL A 43 -4.46 -22.60 8.53
N VAL A 44 -3.91 -23.81 8.42
CA VAL A 44 -3.56 -24.40 7.12
C VAL A 44 -4.83 -24.85 6.41
N THR A 45 -5.03 -24.36 5.19
CA THR A 45 -6.23 -24.61 4.39
C THR A 45 -6.00 -25.58 3.25
N ASP A 46 -4.76 -25.69 2.76
CA ASP A 46 -4.37 -26.65 1.72
C ASP A 46 -2.91 -27.08 1.87
N ILE A 47 -2.66 -28.36 1.60
CA ILE A 47 -1.31 -28.93 1.51
C ILE A 47 -1.25 -29.81 0.27
N ARG A 48 -0.25 -29.56 -0.58
CA ARG A 48 -0.01 -30.34 -1.79
C ARG A 48 1.48 -30.58 -1.98
N VAL A 49 1.84 -31.79 -2.42
CA VAL A 49 3.22 -32.12 -2.83
C VAL A 49 3.22 -32.45 -4.31
N ALA A 50 4.10 -31.82 -5.09
CA ALA A 50 4.29 -32.11 -6.50
C ALA A 50 5.70 -31.71 -6.95
N ASP A 51 6.30 -32.53 -7.81
CA ASP A 51 7.64 -32.29 -8.39
C ASP A 51 8.73 -32.01 -7.33
N GLY A 52 8.62 -32.68 -6.18
CA GLY A 52 9.52 -32.51 -5.03
C GLY A 52 9.28 -31.24 -4.21
N ASN A 53 8.37 -30.36 -4.61
CA ASN A 53 8.02 -29.16 -3.86
C ASN A 53 6.83 -29.45 -2.91
N LEU A 54 6.87 -28.82 -1.74
CA LEU A 54 5.72 -28.72 -0.83
C LEU A 54 5.06 -27.36 -1.05
N PHE A 55 3.76 -27.39 -1.32
CA PHE A 55 2.90 -26.22 -1.43
C PHE A 55 1.99 -26.17 -0.22
N VAL A 56 1.91 -25.02 0.44
CA VAL A 56 1.04 -24.79 1.59
C VAL A 56 0.24 -23.52 1.34
N THR A 57 -1.07 -23.60 1.52
CA THR A 57 -1.93 -22.41 1.64
C THR A 57 -2.43 -22.35 3.07
N GLN A 58 -2.39 -21.16 3.67
CA GLN A 58 -2.87 -20.94 5.02
C GLN A 58 -3.42 -19.52 5.18
N THR A 59 -4.30 -19.37 6.16
CA THR A 59 -4.78 -18.07 6.64
C THR A 59 -4.14 -17.77 7.98
N THR A 60 -3.59 -16.58 8.13
CA THR A 60 -2.92 -16.13 9.36
C THR A 60 -3.51 -14.79 9.81
N THR A 61 -3.70 -14.65 11.12
CA THR A 61 -3.91 -13.36 11.77
C THR A 61 -2.60 -12.91 12.37
N ALA A 62 -2.23 -11.64 12.18
CA ALA A 62 -1.03 -11.03 12.74
C ALA A 62 -1.35 -9.63 13.27
N THR A 63 -0.44 -9.09 14.08
CA THR A 63 -0.58 -7.76 14.69
C THR A 63 0.60 -6.88 14.30
N PHE A 64 0.31 -5.67 13.86
CA PHE A 64 1.28 -4.62 13.63
C PHE A 64 1.47 -3.75 14.88
N THR A 65 2.72 -3.40 15.16
CA THR A 65 3.11 -2.38 16.14
C THR A 65 4.17 -1.44 15.54
N GLY A 66 4.19 -0.19 16.00
CA GLY A 66 5.03 0.88 15.43
C GLY A 66 4.17 1.91 14.71
N ASP A 67 4.65 2.40 13.56
CA ASP A 67 3.93 3.39 12.74
C ASP A 67 2.63 2.84 12.13
N LEU A 68 2.58 1.52 11.92
CA LEU A 68 1.36 0.75 11.68
C LEU A 68 0.92 0.11 13.00
N GLY A 69 -0.31 0.37 13.42
CA GLY A 69 -0.91 -0.24 14.61
C GLY A 69 -2.22 -0.92 14.26
N GLY A 70 -2.33 -2.23 14.41
CA GLY A 70 -3.58 -2.91 14.04
C GLY A 70 -3.47 -4.40 13.81
N THR A 71 -4.51 -4.97 13.24
CA THR A 71 -4.57 -6.39 12.89
C THR A 71 -4.46 -6.59 11.39
N PHE A 72 -3.88 -7.70 10.98
CA PHE A 72 -3.73 -8.10 9.60
C PHE A 72 -4.14 -9.55 9.43
N VAL A 73 -5.20 -9.78 8.66
CA VAL A 73 -5.68 -11.13 8.34
C VAL A 73 -5.41 -11.39 6.87
N TYR A 74 -4.62 -12.43 6.58
CA TYR A 74 -4.15 -12.69 5.23
C TYR A 74 -4.11 -14.17 4.88
N GLU A 75 -4.31 -14.44 3.59
CA GLU A 75 -3.96 -15.71 2.98
C GLU A 75 -2.51 -15.62 2.47
N ILE A 76 -1.74 -16.67 2.74
CA ILE A 76 -0.38 -16.83 2.22
C ILE A 76 -0.26 -18.17 1.49
N ARG A 77 0.36 -18.14 0.31
CA ARG A 77 0.76 -19.33 -0.42
C ARG A 77 2.27 -19.47 -0.36
N ILE A 78 2.73 -20.63 0.06
CA ILE A 78 4.13 -20.94 0.33
C ILE A 78 4.54 -22.10 -0.58
N THR A 79 5.69 -21.94 -1.24
CA THR A 79 6.37 -23.05 -1.92
C THR A 79 7.68 -23.34 -1.20
N VAL A 80 7.82 -24.55 -0.68
CA VAL A 80 9.07 -25.08 -0.11
C VAL A 80 9.70 -26.01 -1.14
N HIS A 81 10.94 -25.71 -1.53
CA HIS A 81 11.72 -26.52 -2.45
C HIS A 81 12.42 -27.67 -1.74
N PRO A 82 12.85 -28.73 -2.45
CA PRO A 82 13.62 -29.85 -1.88
C PRO A 82 14.87 -29.43 -1.07
N THR A 83 15.41 -28.25 -1.37
CA THR A 83 16.57 -27.66 -0.68
C THR A 83 16.24 -27.07 0.69
N GLY A 84 14.96 -27.03 1.08
CA GLY A 84 14.47 -26.35 2.28
C GLY A 84 14.33 -24.83 2.14
N LYS A 85 14.74 -24.26 0.99
CA LYS A 85 14.47 -22.86 0.63
C LYS A 85 13.05 -22.73 0.10
N GLY A 86 12.51 -21.52 0.12
CA GLY A 86 11.20 -21.30 -0.48
C GLY A 86 10.88 -19.86 -0.79
N ASN A 87 9.71 -19.70 -1.38
CA ASN A 87 9.10 -18.41 -1.70
C ASN A 87 7.67 -18.39 -1.20
N PHE A 88 7.14 -17.18 -1.07
CA PHE A 88 5.74 -16.99 -0.72
C PHE A 88 5.20 -15.70 -1.31
N HIS A 89 3.88 -15.66 -1.39
CA HIS A 89 3.13 -14.45 -1.66
C HIS A 89 1.87 -14.45 -0.80
N LEU A 90 1.48 -13.26 -0.34
CA LEU A 90 0.34 -13.08 0.54
C LEU A 90 -0.48 -11.87 0.14
N SER A 91 -1.77 -11.92 0.48
CA SER A 91 -2.69 -10.79 0.38
C SER A 91 -3.69 -10.87 1.51
N GLY A 92 -4.07 -9.73 2.06
CA GLY A 92 -5.04 -9.68 3.13
C GLY A 92 -5.51 -8.28 3.47
N THR A 93 -6.33 -8.20 4.50
CA THR A 93 -6.90 -6.96 5.00
C THR A 93 -6.22 -6.56 6.29
N PHE A 94 -5.68 -5.35 6.29
CA PHE A 94 -5.27 -4.60 7.46
C PHE A 94 -6.47 -3.83 8.00
N ASP A 95 -6.62 -3.81 9.32
CA ASP A 95 -7.59 -3.00 10.05
C ASP A 95 -6.87 -2.36 11.25
N GLY A 96 -6.79 -1.04 11.25
CA GLY A 96 -6.07 -0.30 12.28
C GLY A 96 -5.71 1.12 11.88
N THR A 97 -4.57 1.58 12.38
CA THR A 97 -4.07 2.94 12.23
C THR A 97 -2.76 3.02 11.48
N VAL A 98 -2.63 4.06 10.67
CA VAL A 98 -1.40 4.48 9.98
C VAL A 98 -1.23 5.97 10.24
N ASP A 99 -0.14 6.35 10.92
CA ASP A 99 0.12 7.77 11.27
C ASP A 99 -1.08 8.46 11.95
N GLY A 100 -1.74 7.74 12.86
CA GLY A 100 -2.92 8.21 13.61
C GLY A 100 -4.24 8.20 12.85
N GLN A 101 -4.25 7.96 11.53
CA GLN A 101 -5.47 7.82 10.72
C GLN A 101 -5.99 6.39 10.79
N SER A 102 -7.32 6.20 10.86
CA SER A 102 -7.95 4.89 11.06
C SER A 102 -8.69 4.41 9.81
N GLY A 103 -8.67 3.11 9.55
CA GLY A 103 -9.44 2.50 8.48
C GLY A 103 -8.97 1.08 8.18
N THR A 104 -9.40 0.57 7.04
CA THR A 104 -8.91 -0.71 6.50
C THR A 104 -8.05 -0.47 5.27
N ALA A 105 -7.15 -1.40 4.95
CA ALA A 105 -6.37 -1.37 3.71
C ALA A 105 -6.00 -2.79 3.26
N VAL A 106 -5.62 -2.95 1.98
CA VAL A 106 -5.14 -4.22 1.45
C VAL A 106 -3.62 -4.23 1.44
N ILE A 107 -3.03 -5.20 2.14
CA ILE A 107 -1.60 -5.48 2.06
C ILE A 107 -1.37 -6.64 1.09
N ARG A 108 -0.37 -6.49 0.22
CA ARG A 108 0.20 -7.57 -0.60
C ARG A 108 1.68 -7.65 -0.36
N ALA A 109 2.21 -8.86 -0.26
CA ALA A 109 3.65 -9.05 -0.12
C ALA A 109 4.12 -10.31 -0.84
N GLN A 110 5.41 -10.31 -1.17
CA GLN A 110 6.11 -11.45 -1.74
C GLN A 110 7.50 -11.54 -1.16
N GLY A 111 7.98 -12.75 -0.93
CA GLY A 111 9.26 -12.97 -0.29
C GLY A 111 9.86 -14.33 -0.54
N LYS A 112 11.03 -14.51 0.05
CA LYS A 112 11.78 -15.77 0.07
C LYS A 112 12.25 -16.06 1.48
N PHE A 113 12.46 -17.33 1.77
CA PHE A 113 13.09 -17.78 3.00
C PHE A 113 14.15 -18.84 2.76
N GLU A 114 15.19 -18.80 3.58
CA GLU A 114 16.26 -19.77 3.64
C GLU A 114 16.89 -19.74 5.03
N SER A 115 17.36 -20.90 5.52
CA SER A 115 18.08 -21.00 6.80
C SER A 115 17.35 -20.38 8.01
N GLY A 116 16.01 -20.50 8.06
CA GLY A 116 15.20 -19.97 9.16
C GLY A 116 14.96 -18.46 9.11
N TRP A 117 15.39 -17.76 8.05
CA TRP A 117 15.20 -16.33 7.86
C TRP A 117 14.38 -16.03 6.61
N GLN A 118 13.59 -14.97 6.63
CA GLN A 118 12.77 -14.50 5.52
C GLN A 118 13.00 -13.03 5.21
N ARG A 119 12.82 -12.67 3.94
CA ARG A 119 12.85 -11.28 3.47
C ARG A 119 12.04 -11.10 2.19
N GLY A 120 11.58 -9.88 1.94
CA GLY A 120 10.81 -9.60 0.73
C GLY A 120 10.40 -8.15 0.60
N GLN A 121 9.37 -7.93 -0.22
CA GLN A 121 8.78 -6.62 -0.49
C GLN A 121 7.28 -6.67 -0.24
N TRP A 122 6.73 -5.53 0.14
CA TRP A 122 5.31 -5.39 0.44
C TRP A 122 4.77 -4.05 -0.04
N VAL A 123 3.46 -4.01 -0.24
CA VAL A 123 2.70 -2.80 -0.52
C VAL A 123 1.41 -2.79 0.31
N MET A 124 0.95 -1.61 0.69
CA MET A 124 -0.37 -1.37 1.27
C MET A 124 -1.08 -0.31 0.44
N GLN A 125 -2.32 -0.59 0.04
CA GLN A 125 -3.12 0.26 -0.84
C GLN A 125 -4.60 -0.03 -0.65
N LEU A 126 -5.48 0.63 -1.42
CA LEU A 126 -6.93 0.42 -1.38
C LEU A 126 -7.50 0.67 0.03
N GLY A 127 -7.05 1.76 0.66
CA GLY A 127 -7.54 2.11 1.99
C GLY A 127 -8.98 2.61 2.00
N THR A 128 -9.65 2.43 3.13
CA THR A 128 -11.00 2.95 3.42
C THR A 128 -10.92 4.04 4.49
N ASP A 129 -11.99 4.81 4.65
CA ASP A 129 -12.12 5.82 5.70
C ASP A 129 -10.95 6.83 5.65
N ASP A 130 -10.28 7.08 6.76
CA ASP A 130 -9.14 8.01 6.80
C ASP A 130 -7.88 7.43 6.13
N LEU A 131 -7.90 6.15 5.71
CA LEU A 131 -6.83 5.54 4.90
C LEU A 131 -7.10 5.63 3.39
N ALA A 132 -8.20 6.25 2.96
CA ALA A 132 -8.47 6.42 1.53
C ALA A 132 -7.32 7.18 0.83
N GLY A 133 -6.86 6.64 -0.30
CA GLY A 133 -5.71 7.18 -1.05
C GLY A 133 -4.33 6.81 -0.49
N LEU A 134 -4.25 6.04 0.60
CA LEU A 134 -2.98 5.57 1.16
C LEU A 134 -2.25 4.64 0.19
N HIS A 135 -0.95 4.92 0.01
CA HIS A 135 0.01 4.06 -0.68
C HIS A 135 1.26 3.89 0.16
N ILE A 136 1.56 2.65 0.55
CA ILE A 136 2.83 2.28 1.19
C ILE A 136 3.54 1.25 0.34
N GLN A 137 4.86 1.35 0.24
CA GLN A 137 5.71 0.30 -0.30
C GLN A 137 6.99 0.17 0.51
N GLY A 138 7.52 -1.05 0.61
CA GLY A 138 8.71 -1.26 1.41
C GLY A 138 9.27 -2.68 1.37
N SER A 139 10.22 -2.90 2.27
CA SER A 139 10.86 -4.18 2.53
C SER A 139 10.47 -4.75 3.87
N PHE A 140 10.63 -6.06 4.02
CA PHE A 140 10.54 -6.72 5.32
C PHE A 140 11.63 -7.76 5.46
N GLU A 141 11.98 -8.07 6.70
CA GLU A 141 12.83 -9.22 7.06
C GLU A 141 12.61 -9.70 8.49
N GLY A 142 13.00 -10.94 8.78
CA GLY A 142 12.95 -11.49 10.13
C GLY A 142 13.11 -13.00 10.18
N PRO A 143 13.13 -13.59 11.37
CA PRO A 143 13.09 -15.05 11.54
C PRO A 143 11.74 -15.63 11.07
N LEU A 144 11.76 -16.90 10.63
CA LEU A 144 10.54 -17.68 10.43
C LEU A 144 9.87 -17.97 11.78
N GLY A 145 8.57 -17.68 11.90
CA GLY A 145 7.80 -17.91 13.13
C GLY A 145 8.04 -16.89 14.24
N GLY A 146 8.90 -15.88 14.03
CA GLY A 146 9.14 -14.80 14.99
C GLY A 146 8.65 -13.43 14.48
N PRO A 147 8.93 -12.36 15.23
CA PRO A 147 8.61 -10.99 14.81
C PRO A 147 9.34 -10.63 13.51
N ILE A 148 8.63 -9.93 12.62
CA ILE A 148 9.14 -9.48 11.31
C ILE A 148 9.23 -7.96 11.35
N THR A 149 10.36 -7.40 10.94
CA THR A 149 10.52 -5.95 10.78
C THR A 149 10.11 -5.55 9.37
N LEU A 150 9.34 -4.47 9.27
CA LEU A 150 8.91 -3.85 8.01
C LEU A 150 9.38 -2.40 8.01
N SER A 151 9.91 -1.97 6.88
CA SER A 151 10.32 -0.59 6.64
C SER A 151 9.88 -0.16 5.25
N GLY A 152 9.53 1.10 5.08
CA GLY A 152 9.02 1.59 3.82
C GLY A 152 8.76 3.08 3.78
N TRP A 153 8.05 3.49 2.74
CA TRP A 153 7.64 4.86 2.51
C TRP A 153 6.16 4.90 2.19
N MET A 154 5.45 5.85 2.80
CA MET A 154 4.04 6.10 2.58
C MET A 154 3.78 7.47 1.95
N HIS A 155 2.68 7.57 1.22
CA HIS A 155 2.05 8.83 0.84
C HIS A 155 0.54 8.62 0.71
N PHE A 156 -0.20 9.73 0.65
CA PHE A 156 -1.60 9.76 0.29
C PHE A 156 -1.74 10.46 -1.07
N ASP A 157 -2.60 9.90 -1.92
CA ASP A 157 -3.01 10.59 -3.14
C ASP A 157 -3.84 11.84 -2.82
N PRO A 158 -3.81 12.88 -3.69
CA PRO A 158 -4.58 14.12 -3.50
C PRO A 158 -6.10 13.95 -3.53
#